data_AF-A0A2J7PSQ4-F1
#
_entry.id   AF-A0A2J7PSQ4-F1
#
_cell.length_a   1.000
_cell.length_b   1.000
_cell.length_c   1.000
_cell.angle_alpha   90.00
_cell.angle_beta   90.00
_cell.angle_gamma   90.00
#
_symmetry.space_group_name_H-M   'P 1'
#
loop_
_entity.id
_entity.type
_entity.pdbx_description
1 polymer ?
#
loop_
_entity_poly.entity_id
_entity_poly.type
_entity_poly.pdbx_seq_one_letter_code
_entity_poly.pdbx_strand_id
1 'polypeptide(L)'
;MATFTGAECARCVFWFEETESATQVQRKFCTQYRKEPPSRPTVYSWHKNFVQTGCSVRLARPRVSDATVEQIRESFVRSARKSTRRATRETGNPNVTVWRVLRKSLHLKAYKLSIVQHLTDSDKVVRKEFCMQMFHRIQDDEKIFSDESTFHVSGKVNTHNCRIWGSENPRVSLEHVRDSPKVNVFCALSKYRVYGPFFSMKTTITSIVYLDMLQEFLIPKLDEDDQEGRIYF
;
A
#
# COMPACT_ATOMS: atom_id res chain seq x y z
N MET A 1 -23.72 -14.83 30.74
CA MET A 1 -22.94 -14.16 31.81
C MET A 1 -23.29 -12.68 31.75
N ALA A 2 -23.70 -12.07 32.87
CA ALA A 2 -24.05 -10.65 32.90
C ALA A 2 -22.86 -9.78 32.50
N THR A 3 -23.05 -8.89 31.52
CA THR A 3 -21.99 -7.98 31.04
C THR A 3 -22.05 -6.69 31.83
N PHE A 4 -21.15 -6.57 32.82
CA PHE A 4 -20.94 -5.32 33.56
C PHE A 4 -20.02 -4.39 32.77
N THR A 5 -20.38 -3.11 32.70
CA THR A 5 -19.59 -2.06 32.06
C THR A 5 -18.41 -1.64 32.96
N GLY A 6 -17.37 -1.03 32.38
CA GLY A 6 -16.21 -0.56 33.15
C GLY A 6 -16.58 0.49 34.22
N ALA A 7 -17.58 1.33 33.96
CA ALA A 7 -18.08 2.31 34.92
C ALA A 7 -18.83 1.65 36.09
N GLU A 8 -19.65 0.62 35.80
CA GLU A 8 -20.32 -0.19 36.83
C GLU A 8 -19.30 -0.91 37.72
N CYS A 9 -18.22 -1.47 37.15
CA CYS A 9 -17.13 -2.08 37.91
C CYS A 9 -16.41 -1.07 38.82
N ALA A 10 -16.07 0.12 38.30
CA ALA A 10 -15.40 1.16 39.07
C ALA A 10 -16.25 1.65 40.25
N ARG A 11 -17.56 1.80 40.05
CA ARG A 11 -18.51 2.18 41.11
C ARG A 11 -18.62 1.13 42.21
N CYS A 12 -18.60 -0.16 41.84
CA CYS A 12 -18.55 -1.25 42.81
C CYS A 12 -17.28 -1.23 43.66
N VAL A 13 -16.12 -0.92 43.06
CA VAL A 13 -14.86 -0.80 43.82
C VAL A 13 -14.92 0.38 44.80
N PHE A 14 -15.41 1.54 44.36
CA PHE A 14 -15.57 2.70 45.23
C PHE A 14 -16.49 2.43 46.42
N TRP A 15 -17.66 1.82 46.18
CA TRP A 15 -18.55 1.45 47.28
C TRP A 15 -17.98 0.38 48.20
N PHE A 16 -17.16 -0.52 47.67
CA PHE A 16 -16.51 -1.53 48.50
C PHE A 16 -15.48 -0.89 49.44
N GLU A 17 -14.73 0.11 48.96
CA GLU A 17 -13.80 0.88 49.80
C GLU A 17 -14.53 1.64 50.92
N GLU A 18 -15.68 2.24 50.63
CA GLU A 18 -16.47 2.98 51.63
C GLU A 18 -17.13 2.09 52.68
N THR A 19 -17.55 0.88 52.30
CA THR A 19 -18.47 0.06 53.12
C THR A 19 -17.85 -1.22 53.64
N GLU A 20 -16.69 -1.62 53.12
CA GLU A 20 -15.99 -2.89 53.36
C GLU A 20 -16.90 -4.13 53.25
N SER A 21 -18.04 -4.01 52.56
CA SER A 21 -19.11 -5.00 52.59
C SER A 21 -19.69 -5.25 51.21
N ALA A 22 -19.37 -6.41 50.64
CA ALA A 22 -19.89 -6.81 49.32
C ALA A 22 -21.43 -6.85 49.29
N THR A 23 -22.09 -7.15 50.41
CA THR A 23 -23.55 -7.13 50.51
C THR A 23 -24.11 -5.71 50.38
N GLN A 24 -23.45 -4.71 50.97
CA GLN A 24 -23.85 -3.30 50.81
C GLN A 24 -23.61 -2.81 49.39
N VAL A 25 -22.50 -3.22 48.76
CA VAL A 25 -22.20 -2.95 47.35
C VAL A 25 -23.29 -3.51 46.44
N GLN A 26 -23.70 -4.77 46.64
CA GLN A 26 -24.78 -5.39 45.85
C GLN A 26 -26.12 -4.64 46.02
N ARG A 27 -26.46 -4.23 47.25
CA ARG A 27 -27.67 -3.44 47.52
C ARG A 27 -27.63 -2.08 46.82
N LYS A 28 -26.54 -1.32 46.99
CA LYS A 28 -26.33 -0.02 46.29
C LYS A 28 -26.40 -0.19 44.77
N PHE A 29 -25.83 -1.29 44.24
CA PHE A 29 -25.88 -1.62 42.81
C PHE A 29 -27.30 -1.87 42.31
N CYS A 30 -28.08 -2.69 43.01
CA CYS A 30 -29.49 -2.94 42.68
C CYS A 30 -30.31 -1.65 42.71
N THR A 31 -30.11 -0.80 43.73
CA THR A 31 -30.83 0.47 43.87
C THR A 31 -30.51 1.44 42.73
N GLN A 32 -29.24 1.59 42.37
CA GLN A 32 -28.83 2.55 41.36
C GLN A 32 -29.10 2.07 39.92
N TYR A 33 -28.76 0.83 39.60
CA TYR A 33 -28.74 0.34 38.22
C TYR A 33 -29.96 -0.53 37.87
N ARG A 34 -30.75 -0.96 38.86
CA ARG A 34 -31.93 -1.85 38.67
C ARG A 34 -31.61 -3.11 37.85
N LYS A 35 -30.42 -3.66 38.04
CA LYS A 35 -29.90 -4.86 37.39
C LYS A 35 -29.47 -5.90 38.42
N GLU A 36 -29.33 -7.15 37.99
CA GLU A 36 -28.71 -8.18 38.82
C GLU A 36 -27.31 -7.76 39.27
N PRO A 37 -27.01 -7.83 40.57
CA PRO A 37 -25.75 -7.36 41.10
C PRO A 37 -24.62 -8.36 40.83
N PRO A 38 -23.36 -7.89 40.78
CA PRO A 38 -22.20 -8.78 40.66
C PRO A 38 -22.12 -9.71 41.88
N SER A 39 -21.59 -10.91 41.69
CA SER A 39 -21.38 -11.85 42.79
C SER A 39 -20.35 -11.33 43.81
N ARG A 40 -20.45 -11.72 45.08
CA ARG A 40 -19.49 -11.29 46.13
C ARG A 40 -18.02 -11.59 45.76
N PRO A 41 -17.67 -12.79 45.23
CA PRO A 41 -16.31 -13.05 44.72
C PRO A 41 -15.87 -12.11 43.60
N THR A 42 -16.80 -11.68 42.74
CA THR A 42 -16.51 -10.72 41.66
C THR A 42 -16.16 -9.35 42.22
N VAL A 43 -16.90 -8.87 43.22
CA VAL A 43 -16.63 -7.58 43.90
C VAL A 43 -15.24 -7.58 44.55
N TYR A 44 -14.90 -8.65 45.28
CA TYR A 44 -13.56 -8.78 45.89
C TYR A 44 -12.44 -8.83 44.84
N SER A 45 -12.65 -9.56 43.73
CA SER A 45 -11.69 -9.64 42.63
C SER A 45 -11.46 -8.28 41.96
N TRP A 46 -12.52 -7.50 41.72
CA TRP A 46 -12.40 -6.16 41.14
C TRP A 46 -11.65 -5.19 42.05
N HIS A 47 -11.96 -5.20 43.36
CA HIS A 47 -11.25 -4.38 44.34
C HIS A 47 -9.77 -4.75 44.40
N LYS A 48 -9.44 -6.05 44.54
CA LYS A 48 -8.07 -6.55 44.55
C LYS A 48 -7.29 -6.15 43.28
N ASN A 49 -7.88 -6.35 42.10
CA ASN A 49 -7.24 -5.98 40.83
C ASN A 49 -7.02 -4.47 40.74
N PHE A 50 -7.97 -3.67 41.22
CA PHE A 50 -7.85 -2.22 41.23
C PHE A 50 -6.72 -1.75 42.15
N VAL A 51 -6.63 -2.27 43.38
CA VAL A 51 -5.54 -1.94 44.32
C VAL A 51 -4.17 -2.35 43.77
N GLN A 52 -4.08 -3.50 43.08
CA GLN A 52 -2.80 -4.01 42.58
C GLN A 52 -2.35 -3.38 41.25
N THR A 53 -3.27 -3.05 40.35
CA THR A 53 -2.95 -2.67 38.96
C THR A 53 -3.55 -1.33 38.51
N GLY A 54 -4.32 -0.66 39.37
CA GLY A 54 -5.06 0.56 39.04
C GLY A 54 -6.26 0.35 38.12
N CYS A 55 -6.62 -0.90 37.79
CA CYS A 55 -7.74 -1.21 36.91
C CYS A 55 -8.62 -2.34 37.47
N SER A 56 -9.92 -2.05 37.63
CA SER A 56 -10.91 -3.03 38.10
C SER A 56 -11.33 -4.01 37.00
N VAL A 57 -11.07 -3.67 35.74
CA VAL A 57 -11.40 -4.47 34.55
C VAL A 57 -10.13 -5.11 34.01
N ARG A 58 -10.21 -6.37 33.57
CA ARG A 58 -9.10 -6.98 32.83
C ARG A 58 -8.92 -6.22 31.51
N LEU A 59 -7.87 -5.41 31.42
CA LEU A 59 -7.47 -4.80 30.15
C LEU A 59 -7.24 -5.91 29.12
N ALA A 60 -7.73 -5.70 27.91
CA ALA A 60 -7.54 -6.63 26.82
C ALA A 60 -6.03 -6.87 26.65
N ARG A 61 -5.60 -8.12 26.82
CA ARG A 61 -4.18 -8.47 26.73
C ARG A 61 -3.66 -8.06 25.34
N PRO A 62 -2.54 -7.33 25.25
CA PRO A 62 -1.89 -7.09 23.97
C PRO A 62 -1.70 -8.41 23.25
N ARG A 63 -2.17 -8.52 22.01
CA ARG A 63 -2.07 -9.76 21.23
C ARG A 63 -0.63 -10.11 20.83
N VAL A 64 0.32 -9.19 21.02
CA VAL A 64 1.73 -9.28 20.61
C VAL A 64 2.57 -8.73 21.75
N SER A 65 3.71 -9.36 22.07
CA SER A 65 4.65 -8.90 23.09
C SER A 65 5.52 -7.75 22.57
N ASP A 66 6.00 -6.89 23.48
CA ASP A 66 6.87 -5.76 23.12
C ASP A 66 8.18 -6.24 22.48
N ALA A 67 8.73 -7.37 22.94
CA ALA A 67 9.90 -7.99 22.33
C ALA A 67 9.68 -8.32 20.84
N THR A 68 8.50 -8.83 20.47
CA THR A 68 8.15 -9.09 19.06
C THR A 68 7.99 -7.79 18.27
N VAL A 69 7.45 -6.73 18.89
CA VAL A 69 7.32 -5.42 18.25
C VAL A 69 8.71 -4.85 17.92
N GLU A 70 9.64 -4.91 18.87
CA GLU A 70 11.01 -4.40 18.67
C GLU A 70 11.81 -5.24 17.65
N GLN A 71 11.69 -6.56 17.67
CA GLN A 71 12.31 -7.42 16.65
C GLN A 71 11.82 -7.05 15.22
N ILE A 72 10.52 -6.76 15.07
CA ILE A 72 9.97 -6.31 13.80
C ILE A 72 10.48 -4.90 13.47
N ARG A 73 10.54 -3.98 14.45
CA ARG A 73 11.08 -2.63 14.26
C ARG A 73 12.51 -2.68 13.74
N GLU A 74 13.41 -3.40 14.41
CA GLU A 74 14.82 -3.55 14.01
C GLU A 74 14.96 -4.11 12.60
N SER A 75 14.12 -5.09 12.23
CA SER A 75 14.10 -5.64 10.88
C SER A 75 13.81 -4.56 9.83
N PHE A 76 12.83 -3.68 10.07
CA PHE A 76 12.48 -2.61 9.13
C PHE A 76 13.43 -1.40 9.20
N VAL A 77 14.11 -1.16 10.33
CA VAL A 77 15.23 -0.21 10.42
C VAL A 77 16.38 -0.68 9.52
N ARG A 78 16.75 -1.96 9.59
CA ARG A 78 17.81 -2.55 8.74
C ARG A 78 17.49 -2.49 7.26
N SER A 79 16.22 -2.63 6.87
CA SER A 79 15.82 -2.54 5.46
C SER A 79 14.33 -2.16 5.32
N ALA A 80 14.07 -0.85 5.23
CA ALA A 80 12.72 -0.29 5.12
C ALA A 80 11.95 -0.72 3.85
N ARG A 81 12.67 -1.17 2.81
CA ARG A 81 12.10 -1.56 1.50
C ARG A 81 11.66 -3.02 1.42
N LYS A 82 11.86 -3.81 2.47
CA LYS A 82 11.55 -5.24 2.43
C LYS A 82 10.03 -5.46 2.41
N SER A 83 9.61 -6.55 1.75
CA SER A 83 8.20 -6.97 1.80
C SER A 83 7.86 -7.55 3.18
N THR A 84 6.59 -7.48 3.55
CA THR A 84 6.09 -8.14 4.78
C THR A 84 6.34 -9.64 4.76
N ARG A 85 6.32 -10.27 3.57
CA ARG A 85 6.62 -11.69 3.38
C ARG A 85 8.10 -12.01 3.67
N ARG A 86 9.01 -11.14 3.25
CA ARG A 86 10.44 -11.26 3.60
C ARG A 86 10.64 -11.05 5.10
N ALA A 87 9.97 -10.05 5.68
CA ALA A 87 10.01 -9.82 7.13
C ALA A 87 9.48 -11.02 7.93
N THR A 88 8.37 -11.65 7.52
CA THR A 88 7.88 -12.92 8.10
C THR A 88 8.97 -13.98 8.16
N ARG A 89 9.70 -14.16 7.05
CA ARG A 89 10.77 -15.16 6.98
C ARG A 89 11.99 -14.81 7.82
N GLU A 90 12.32 -13.52 7.95
CA GLU A 90 13.44 -13.05 8.77
C GLU A 90 13.14 -13.07 10.27
N THR A 91 11.92 -12.79 10.69
CA THR A 91 11.56 -12.69 12.11
C THR A 91 10.83 -13.94 12.64
N GLY A 92 10.44 -14.87 11.77
CA GLY A 92 9.62 -16.04 12.12
C GLY A 92 8.16 -15.70 12.49
N ASN A 93 7.72 -14.45 12.29
CA ASN A 93 6.39 -13.99 12.70
C ASN A 93 5.38 -14.11 11.56
N PRO A 94 4.13 -14.55 11.82
CA PRO A 94 3.08 -14.60 10.80
C PRO A 94 2.89 -13.26 10.09
N ASN A 95 2.60 -13.29 8.79
CA ASN A 95 2.49 -12.09 7.96
C ASN A 95 1.46 -11.08 8.51
N VAL A 96 0.33 -11.58 9.01
CA VAL A 96 -0.73 -10.76 9.63
C VAL A 96 -0.22 -10.03 10.88
N THR A 97 0.64 -10.69 11.68
CA THR A 97 1.26 -10.09 12.86
C THR A 97 2.22 -8.97 12.46
N VAL A 98 3.11 -9.25 11.49
CA VAL A 98 4.04 -8.24 10.95
C VAL A 98 3.26 -7.03 10.43
N TRP A 99 2.24 -7.25 9.61
CA TRP A 99 1.43 -6.16 9.05
C TRP A 99 0.70 -5.36 10.14
N ARG A 100 0.14 -6.03 11.15
CA ARG A 100 -0.56 -5.38 12.26
C ARG A 100 0.41 -4.55 13.11
N VAL A 101 1.59 -5.07 13.42
CA VAL A 101 2.62 -4.35 14.18
C VAL A 101 3.06 -3.10 13.41
N LEU A 102 3.36 -3.24 12.12
CA LEU A 102 3.72 -2.09 11.26
C LEU A 102 2.66 -0.99 11.29
N ARG A 103 1.37 -1.34 11.16
CA ARG A 103 0.29 -0.34 11.03
C ARG A 103 -0.23 0.19 12.37
N LYS A 104 -0.34 -0.65 13.39
CA LYS A 104 -1.02 -0.33 14.66
C LYS A 104 -0.08 -0.01 15.81
N SER A 105 1.12 -0.61 15.83
CA SER A 105 2.09 -0.40 16.91
C SER A 105 3.19 0.58 16.51
N LEU A 106 3.70 0.47 15.28
CA LEU A 106 4.78 1.32 14.76
C LEU A 106 4.28 2.50 13.91
N HIS A 107 2.98 2.53 13.59
CA HIS A 107 2.34 3.56 12.77
C HIS A 107 3.02 3.84 11.42
N LEU A 108 3.68 2.83 10.84
CA LEU A 108 4.32 2.93 9.53
C LEU A 108 3.30 2.85 8.40
N LYS A 109 3.55 3.64 7.36
CA LYS A 109 2.82 3.65 6.10
C LYS A 109 3.73 3.07 5.01
N ALA A 110 3.12 2.33 4.08
CA ALA A 110 3.81 1.82 2.91
C ALA A 110 3.70 2.84 1.78
N TYR A 111 4.79 3.55 1.49
CA TYR A 111 4.86 4.52 0.41
C TYR A 111 5.24 3.82 -0.89
N LYS A 112 4.42 4.00 -1.93
CA LYS A 112 4.74 3.55 -3.29
C LYS A 112 5.72 4.54 -3.90
N LEU A 113 6.82 4.03 -4.45
CA LEU A 113 7.72 4.86 -5.24
C LEU A 113 7.02 5.32 -6.51
N SER A 114 6.92 6.64 -6.68
CA SER A 114 6.43 7.26 -7.90
C SER A 114 7.65 7.82 -8.64
N ILE A 115 7.83 7.40 -9.88
CA ILE A 115 8.77 8.04 -10.79
C ILE A 115 7.95 9.08 -11.53
N VAL A 116 8.24 10.35 -11.30
CA VAL A 116 7.59 11.46 -11.99
C VAL A 116 8.64 12.19 -12.82
N GLN A 117 8.29 12.54 -14.06
CA GLN A 117 9.09 13.47 -14.83
C GLN A 117 8.91 14.87 -14.24
N HIS A 118 10.00 15.62 -14.15
CA HIS A 118 9.93 17.03 -13.80
C HIS A 118 9.25 17.79 -14.95
N LEU A 119 8.19 18.52 -14.67
CA LEU A 119 7.48 19.35 -15.63
C LEU A 119 7.70 20.83 -15.29
N THR A 120 8.12 21.60 -16.28
CA THR A 120 8.18 23.06 -16.20
C THR A 120 6.79 23.67 -16.40
N ASP A 121 6.62 24.96 -16.08
CA ASP A 121 5.34 25.64 -16.31
C ASP A 121 5.00 25.75 -17.81
N SER A 122 6.02 25.89 -18.67
CA SER A 122 5.85 25.85 -20.12
C SER A 122 5.34 24.49 -20.60
N ASP A 123 5.88 23.39 -20.06
CA ASP A 123 5.41 22.03 -20.41
C ASP A 123 3.92 21.85 -20.09
N LYS A 124 3.46 22.44 -18.98
CA LYS A 124 2.03 22.38 -18.59
C LYS A 124 1.15 23.05 -19.63
N VAL A 125 1.56 24.20 -20.17
CA VAL A 125 0.81 24.93 -21.21
C VAL A 125 0.76 24.11 -22.49
N VAL A 126 1.91 23.62 -22.97
CA VAL A 126 2.00 22.82 -24.21
C VAL A 126 1.18 21.54 -24.10
N ARG A 127 1.27 20.83 -22.96
CA ARG A 127 0.50 19.60 -22.74
C ARG A 127 -1.00 19.87 -22.70
N LYS A 128 -1.44 20.95 -22.05
CA LYS A 128 -2.86 21.33 -22.01
C LYS A 128 -3.40 21.62 -23.41
N GLU A 129 -2.65 22.39 -24.19
CA GLU A 129 -3.01 22.75 -25.56
C GLU A 129 -3.11 21.51 -26.44
N PHE A 130 -2.12 20.61 -26.38
CA PHE A 130 -2.17 19.32 -27.07
C PHE A 130 -3.41 18.50 -26.68
N CYS A 131 -3.72 18.40 -25.39
CA CYS A 131 -4.91 17.69 -24.92
C CYS A 131 -6.21 18.30 -25.47
N MET A 132 -6.31 19.62 -25.53
CA MET A 132 -7.47 20.31 -26.10
C MET A 132 -7.60 20.04 -27.60
N GLN A 133 -6.51 20.15 -28.35
CA GLN A 133 -6.50 19.85 -29.78
C GLN A 133 -6.88 18.39 -30.06
N MET A 134 -6.31 17.46 -29.31
CA MET A 134 -6.58 16.03 -29.48
C MET A 134 -8.02 15.68 -29.10
N PHE A 135 -8.59 16.32 -28.08
CA PHE A 135 -9.98 16.14 -27.67
C PHE A 135 -10.95 16.44 -28.82
N HIS A 136 -10.71 17.50 -29.58
CA HIS A 136 -11.53 17.85 -30.75
C HIS A 136 -11.35 16.87 -31.93
N ARG A 137 -10.17 16.26 -32.08
CA ARG A 137 -9.85 15.34 -33.19
C ARG A 137 -10.21 13.87 -32.92
N ILE A 138 -10.61 13.49 -31.71
CA ILE A 138 -10.79 12.07 -31.32
C ILE A 138 -11.98 11.41 -32.02
N GLN A 139 -12.94 12.18 -32.57
CA GLN A 139 -14.16 11.61 -33.14
C GLN A 139 -14.07 11.24 -34.63
N ASP A 140 -13.17 11.87 -35.40
CA ASP A 140 -13.21 11.77 -36.87
C ASP A 140 -12.06 10.98 -37.52
N ASP A 141 -10.88 10.88 -36.89
CA ASP A 141 -9.68 10.28 -37.52
C ASP A 141 -9.31 8.89 -36.96
N GLU A 142 -8.95 7.97 -37.86
CA GLU A 142 -8.31 6.71 -37.48
C GLU A 142 -6.85 6.97 -37.06
N LYS A 143 -6.57 6.74 -35.78
CA LYS A 143 -5.27 7.05 -35.16
C LYS A 143 -4.51 5.79 -34.83
N ILE A 144 -3.25 5.78 -35.22
CA ILE A 144 -2.30 4.74 -34.83
C ILE A 144 -1.40 5.33 -33.74
N PHE A 145 -1.44 4.72 -32.56
CA PHE A 145 -0.50 5.02 -31.50
C PHE A 145 0.67 4.06 -31.60
N SER A 146 1.89 4.56 -31.47
CA SER A 146 3.08 3.71 -31.41
C SER A 146 3.98 4.16 -30.28
N ASP A 147 4.74 3.21 -29.74
CA ASP A 147 5.71 3.50 -28.68
C ASP A 147 6.79 2.41 -28.66
N GLU A 148 7.92 2.76 -28.05
CA GLU A 148 8.99 1.83 -27.73
C GLU A 148 9.03 1.54 -26.24
N SER A 149 9.28 0.28 -25.90
CA SER A 149 9.53 -0.13 -24.52
C SER A 149 10.83 -0.91 -24.41
N THR A 150 11.65 -0.52 -23.46
CA THR A 150 12.90 -1.21 -23.13
C THR A 150 12.67 -2.19 -21.99
N PHE A 151 12.87 -3.48 -22.26
CA PHE A 151 12.81 -4.54 -21.26
C PHE A 151 14.22 -4.91 -20.80
N HIS A 152 14.51 -4.73 -19.52
CA HIS A 152 15.78 -5.11 -18.92
C HIS A 152 15.72 -6.54 -18.38
N VAL A 153 16.66 -7.39 -18.78
CA VAL A 153 16.76 -8.79 -18.32
C VAL A 153 17.08 -8.86 -16.82
N SER A 154 17.68 -7.80 -16.25
CA SER A 154 17.99 -7.72 -14.83
C SER A 154 16.76 -7.61 -13.91
N GLY A 155 15.54 -7.53 -14.45
CA GLY A 155 14.28 -7.48 -13.67
C GLY A 155 14.18 -6.30 -12.69
N LYS A 156 14.98 -5.25 -12.90
CA LYS A 156 15.29 -4.28 -11.86
C LYS A 156 14.33 -3.10 -11.92
N VAL A 157 13.64 -2.93 -10.80
CA VAL A 157 12.59 -1.93 -10.49
C VAL A 157 11.23 -2.22 -11.10
N ASN A 158 10.57 -3.29 -10.63
CA ASN A 158 9.11 -3.31 -10.64
C ASN A 158 8.60 -2.28 -9.61
N THR A 159 8.35 -1.04 -10.05
CA THR A 159 7.87 0.07 -9.21
C THR A 159 6.57 -0.28 -8.47
N HIS A 160 5.79 -1.25 -8.96
CA HIS A 160 4.59 -1.72 -8.25
C HIS A 160 4.93 -2.48 -6.97
N ASN A 161 6.07 -3.15 -6.93
CA ASN A 161 6.57 -3.91 -5.78
C ASN A 161 7.54 -3.11 -4.90
N CYS A 162 7.95 -1.92 -5.33
CA CYS A 162 8.86 -1.06 -4.58
C CYS A 162 8.07 -0.18 -3.60
N ARG A 163 7.83 -0.71 -2.40
CA ARG A 163 7.24 0.04 -1.28
C ARG A 163 8.28 0.29 -0.20
N ILE A 164 8.27 1.51 0.34
CA ILE A 164 9.12 1.89 1.47
C ILE A 164 8.23 2.08 2.69
N TRP A 165 8.52 1.38 3.78
CA TRP A 165 7.84 1.58 5.05
C TRP A 165 8.48 2.73 5.82
N GLY A 166 7.68 3.71 6.22
CA GLY A 166 8.14 4.88 6.98
C GLY A 166 6.99 5.52 7.77
N SER A 167 7.33 6.26 8.82
CA SER A 167 6.37 7.14 9.52
C SER A 167 5.99 8.34 8.64
N GLU A 168 6.95 8.81 7.86
CA GLU A 168 6.82 9.92 6.91
C GLU A 168 7.25 9.50 5.50
N ASN A 169 6.91 10.31 4.50
CA ASN A 169 7.31 10.05 3.12
C ASN A 169 8.82 10.26 3.00
N PRO A 170 9.60 9.22 2.67
CA PRO A 170 11.05 9.28 2.75
C PRO A 170 11.70 10.04 1.57
N ARG A 171 10.91 10.55 0.60
CA ARG A 171 11.38 11.35 -0.57
C ARG A 171 12.62 10.78 -1.26
N VAL A 172 12.70 9.44 -1.35
CA VAL A 172 13.91 8.76 -1.80
C VAL A 172 13.99 8.74 -3.32
N SER A 173 15.10 9.23 -3.87
CA SER A 173 15.51 8.98 -5.25
C SER A 173 16.17 7.60 -5.36
N LEU A 174 15.88 6.89 -6.45
CA LEU A 174 16.47 5.60 -6.75
C LEU A 174 17.33 5.75 -8.00
N GLU A 175 18.63 5.61 -7.82
CA GLU A 175 19.56 5.62 -8.95
C GLU A 175 19.43 4.33 -9.76
N HIS A 176 19.41 4.49 -11.08
CA HIS A 176 19.25 3.41 -12.03
C HIS A 176 20.58 3.13 -12.74
N VAL A 177 21.07 1.90 -12.64
CA VAL A 177 22.24 1.43 -13.41
C VAL A 177 21.81 1.28 -14.86
N ARG A 178 22.41 2.07 -15.75
CA ARG A 178 22.01 2.15 -17.17
C ARG A 178 22.43 0.93 -18.01
N ASP A 179 23.42 0.17 -17.57
CA ASP A 179 24.13 -0.81 -18.41
C ASP A 179 23.70 -2.27 -18.20
N SER A 180 22.42 -2.52 -17.88
CA SER A 180 21.91 -3.90 -17.85
C SER A 180 21.54 -4.38 -19.27
N PRO A 181 21.71 -5.69 -19.57
CA PRO A 181 21.23 -6.27 -20.83
C PRO A 181 19.74 -5.96 -21.02
N LYS A 182 19.42 -5.43 -22.20
CA LYS A 182 18.09 -4.91 -22.51
C LYS A 182 17.69 -5.27 -23.93
N VAL A 183 16.39 -5.43 -24.15
CA VAL A 183 15.76 -5.59 -25.45
C VAL A 183 14.81 -4.43 -25.65
N ASN A 184 14.87 -3.79 -26.82
CA ASN A 184 13.91 -2.77 -27.18
C ASN A 184 12.81 -3.40 -28.03
N VAL A 185 11.57 -3.11 -27.68
CA VAL A 185 10.39 -3.60 -28.36
C VAL A 185 9.60 -2.43 -28.88
N PHE A 186 9.24 -2.46 -30.15
CA PHE A 186 8.31 -1.52 -30.75
C PHE A 186 6.95 -2.20 -30.95
N CYS A 187 5.88 -1.47 -30.63
CA CYS A 187 4.51 -1.83 -30.98
C CYS A 187 3.76 -0.58 -31.44
N ALA A 188 2.92 -0.75 -32.45
CA ALA A 188 1.86 0.21 -32.76
C ALA A 188 0.48 -0.43 -32.56
N LEU A 189 -0.53 0.39 -32.35
CA LEU A 189 -1.90 -0.02 -32.11
C LEU A 189 -2.87 0.99 -32.75
N SER A 190 -3.84 0.46 -33.48
CA SER A 190 -5.02 1.19 -33.93
C SER A 190 -6.23 0.79 -33.07
N LYS A 191 -7.40 1.31 -33.42
CA LYS A 191 -8.67 0.88 -32.82
C LYS A 191 -8.97 -0.60 -33.06
N TYR A 192 -8.49 -1.16 -34.18
CA TYR A 192 -8.89 -2.50 -34.63
C TYR A 192 -7.77 -3.54 -34.49
N ARG A 193 -6.51 -3.12 -34.49
CA ARG A 193 -5.38 -4.05 -34.55
C ARG A 193 -4.17 -3.57 -33.75
N VAL A 194 -3.38 -4.54 -33.30
CA VAL A 194 -2.02 -4.32 -32.78
C VAL A 194 -1.00 -4.73 -33.84
N TYR A 195 -0.10 -3.81 -34.16
CA TYR A 195 1.02 -3.96 -35.09
C TYR A 195 2.31 -4.15 -34.29
N GLY A 196 2.63 -5.41 -33.96
CA GLY A 196 3.77 -5.73 -33.10
C GLY A 196 3.72 -7.16 -32.60
N PRO A 197 4.66 -7.57 -31.73
CA PRO A 197 5.87 -6.84 -31.33
C PRO A 197 7.00 -6.94 -32.38
N PHE A 198 7.73 -5.84 -32.58
CA PHE A 198 9.02 -5.84 -33.28
C PHE A 198 10.16 -5.82 -32.26
N PHE A 199 11.01 -6.84 -32.28
CA PHE A 199 12.15 -6.96 -31.36
C PHE A 199 13.41 -6.43 -32.02
N SER A 200 13.93 -5.30 -31.52
CA SER A 200 15.22 -4.79 -31.97
C SER A 200 16.35 -5.47 -31.20
N MET A 201 17.20 -6.19 -31.94
CA MET A 201 18.43 -6.79 -31.41
C MET A 201 19.56 -5.75 -31.21
N LYS A 202 19.39 -4.52 -31.70
CA LYS A 202 20.36 -3.44 -31.52
C LYS A 202 20.20 -2.84 -30.12
N THR A 203 21.33 -2.62 -29.44
CA THR A 203 21.37 -2.03 -28.09
C THR A 203 20.83 -0.61 -28.04
N THR A 204 20.96 0.13 -29.14
CA THR A 204 20.52 1.51 -29.30
C THR A 204 19.69 1.63 -30.59
N ILE A 205 18.49 2.20 -30.47
CA ILE A 205 17.67 2.58 -31.62
C ILE A 205 18.22 3.91 -32.13
N THR A 206 18.87 3.89 -33.29
CA THR A 206 19.26 5.11 -34.00
C THR A 206 18.13 5.53 -34.95
N SER A 207 18.18 6.76 -35.45
CA SER A 207 17.20 7.26 -36.42
C SER A 207 17.08 6.37 -37.65
N ILE A 208 18.20 5.83 -38.16
CA ILE A 208 18.24 4.91 -39.31
C ILE A 208 17.52 3.60 -38.96
N VAL A 209 17.81 3.02 -37.80
CA VAL A 209 17.17 1.77 -37.35
C VAL A 209 15.67 1.95 -37.15
N TYR A 210 15.26 3.11 -36.66
CA TYR A 210 13.85 3.43 -36.50
C TYR A 210 13.16 3.61 -37.84
N LEU A 211 13.81 4.31 -38.79
CA LEU A 211 13.31 4.46 -40.16
C LEU A 211 13.16 3.11 -40.86
N ASP A 212 14.19 2.26 -40.80
CA ASP A 212 14.16 0.91 -41.36
C ASP A 212 12.99 0.11 -40.75
N MET A 213 12.79 0.19 -39.43
CA MET A 213 11.66 -0.45 -38.77
C MET A 213 10.30 0.07 -39.27
N LEU A 214 10.15 1.38 -39.46
CA LEU A 214 8.91 1.93 -40.00
C LEU A 214 8.67 1.45 -41.45
N GLN A 215 9.68 1.52 -42.30
CA GLN A 215 9.58 1.20 -43.73
C GLN A 215 9.45 -0.29 -44.01
N GLU A 216 10.19 -1.13 -43.29
CA GLU A 216 10.24 -2.57 -43.55
C GLU A 216 9.21 -3.36 -42.73
N PHE A 217 8.74 -2.83 -41.59
CA PHE A 217 7.84 -3.56 -40.70
C PHE A 217 6.47 -2.90 -40.51
N LEU A 218 6.39 -1.61 -40.21
CA LEU A 218 5.11 -0.99 -39.85
C LEU A 218 4.29 -0.62 -41.08
N ILE A 219 4.86 0.17 -42.00
CA ILE A 219 4.15 0.70 -43.19
C ILE A 219 3.53 -0.43 -44.03
N PRO A 220 4.23 -1.52 -44.37
CA PRO A 220 3.63 -2.61 -45.16
C PRO A 220 2.40 -3.22 -44.50
N LYS A 221 2.37 -3.31 -43.16
CA LYS A 221 1.22 -3.84 -42.42
C LYS A 221 0.06 -2.85 -42.34
N LEU A 222 0.35 -1.56 -42.37
CA LEU A 222 -0.67 -0.53 -42.44
C LEU A 222 -1.30 -0.52 -43.83
N ASP A 223 -0.49 -0.60 -44.89
CA ASP A 223 -0.97 -0.65 -46.26
C ASP A 223 -1.84 -1.90 -46.54
N GLU A 224 -1.49 -3.05 -45.95
CA GLU A 224 -2.32 -4.26 -46.00
C GLU A 224 -3.70 -4.08 -45.33
N ASP A 225 -3.75 -3.30 -44.24
CA ASP A 225 -4.98 -3.05 -43.48
C ASP A 225 -5.80 -1.90 -44.04
N ASP A 226 -5.17 -0.98 -44.79
CA ASP A 226 -5.82 0.16 -45.40
C ASP A 226 -6.57 -0.24 -46.68
N GLN A 227 -7.65 -1.01 -46.51
CA GLN A 227 -8.49 -1.46 -47.62
C GLN A 227 -9.26 -0.31 -48.32
N GLU A 228 -9.24 0.92 -47.78
CA GLU A 228 -10.07 2.05 -48.24
C GLU A 228 -9.35 3.42 -48.29
N GLY A 229 -8.03 3.52 -48.07
CA GLY A 229 -7.30 4.79 -48.12
C GLY A 229 -7.60 5.74 -46.96
N ARG A 230 -7.87 5.20 -45.77
CA ARG A 230 -8.27 5.94 -44.57
C ARG A 230 -7.11 6.21 -43.61
N ILE A 231 -5.94 5.60 -43.82
CA ILE A 231 -4.78 5.79 -42.96
C ILE A 231 -3.93 6.94 -43.50
N TYR A 232 -3.99 8.10 -42.83
CA TYR A 232 -3.18 9.28 -43.17
C TYR A 232 -2.04 9.44 -42.16
N PHE A 233 -0.84 9.79 -42.65
CA PHE A 233 0.37 10.06 -41.84
C PHE A 233 0.45 11.52 -41.38
#